data_AF-A0A8H8JSF4-F1
#
_entry.id   AF-A0A8H8JSF4-F1
#
_cell.length_a   1.000
_cell.length_b   1.000
_cell.length_c   1.000
_cell.angle_alpha   90.00
_cell.angle_beta   90.00
_cell.angle_gamma   90.00
#
_symmetry.space_group_name_H-M   'P 1'
#
loop_
_entity.id
_entity.type
_entity.pdbx_description
1 polymer ?
#
loop_
_entity_poly.entity_id
_entity_poly.type
_entity_poly.pdbx_seq_one_letter_code
_entity_poly.pdbx_strand_id
1 'polypeptide(L)'
;MPTLSRSPKTAKSQQNKPLKPCAPKLSLDPRRFISGFSSAESLEETPRYIKRKEDLAKNGLVQVEDIDLYPPTLVIFKADTGTVVTSLILETAAGDRFLTFTFDMKEMSSVAENREEGTIKAKAAVEGSMKAILHMFENGKLN
;
A
#
# COMPACT_ATOMS: atom_id res chain seq x y z
N MET A 1 -6.12 -11.07 57.35
CA MET A 1 -5.01 -10.91 56.38
C MET A 1 -4.88 -12.20 55.57
N PRO A 2 -4.48 -12.15 54.28
CA PRO A 2 -5.28 -12.24 53.05
C PRO A 2 -5.35 -13.68 52.46
N THR A 3 -6.20 -13.98 51.47
CA THR A 3 -5.78 -14.03 50.07
C THR A 3 -6.98 -14.11 49.11
N LEU A 4 -7.12 -13.11 48.25
CA LEU A 4 -7.98 -13.14 47.06
C LEU A 4 -7.21 -13.86 45.94
N SER A 5 -7.60 -15.10 45.62
CA SER A 5 -7.08 -15.78 44.43
C SER A 5 -7.76 -15.22 43.18
N ARG A 6 -7.09 -14.33 42.46
CA ARG A 6 -7.49 -13.95 41.10
C ARG A 6 -7.08 -15.05 40.14
N SER A 7 -8.06 -15.74 39.56
CA SER A 7 -7.87 -16.60 38.41
C SER A 7 -7.32 -15.77 37.24
N PRO A 8 -6.31 -16.24 36.48
CA PRO A 8 -5.85 -15.55 35.30
C PRO A 8 -6.94 -15.61 34.23
N LYS A 9 -7.41 -14.45 33.76
CA LYS A 9 -8.19 -14.37 32.52
C LYS A 9 -7.28 -14.84 31.39
N THR A 10 -7.57 -15.99 30.82
CA THR A 10 -7.00 -16.45 29.56
C THR A 10 -7.28 -15.41 28.48
N ALA A 11 -6.25 -14.67 28.09
CA ALA A 11 -6.26 -13.89 26.87
C ALA A 11 -6.45 -14.89 25.73
N LYS A 12 -7.58 -14.78 25.02
CA LYS A 12 -7.77 -15.50 23.76
C LYS A 12 -6.72 -14.99 22.79
N SER A 13 -5.66 -15.79 22.59
CA SER A 13 -4.75 -15.64 21.46
C SER A 13 -5.61 -15.55 20.20
N GLN A 14 -5.57 -14.40 19.54
CA GLN A 14 -6.14 -14.28 18.20
C GLN A 14 -5.31 -15.21 17.33
N GLN A 15 -5.85 -16.41 17.08
CA GLN A 15 -5.30 -17.36 16.14
C GLN A 15 -4.92 -16.63 14.86
N ASN A 16 -3.65 -16.77 14.47
CA ASN A 16 -3.09 -16.42 13.17
C ASN A 16 -3.98 -17.00 12.07
N LYS A 17 -4.98 -16.24 11.63
CA LYS A 17 -5.67 -16.53 10.38
C LYS A 17 -4.66 -16.28 9.26
N PRO A 18 -4.49 -17.23 8.33
CA PRO A 18 -3.70 -16.97 7.13
C PRO A 18 -4.29 -15.73 6.45
N LEU A 19 -3.45 -14.73 6.21
CA LEU A 19 -3.84 -13.54 5.45
C LEU A 19 -4.38 -14.01 4.10
N LYS A 20 -5.67 -13.76 3.85
CA LYS A 20 -6.12 -13.69 2.46
C LYS A 20 -5.29 -12.58 1.81
N PRO A 21 -4.84 -12.73 0.56
CA PRO A 21 -4.04 -11.69 -0.08
C PRO A 21 -4.83 -10.38 -0.05
N CYS A 22 -4.40 -9.41 0.77
CA CYS A 22 -4.97 -8.06 0.77
C CYS A 22 -4.46 -7.26 -0.43
N ALA A 23 -3.33 -7.67 -1.00
CA ALA A 23 -2.65 -7.00 -2.10
C ALA A 23 -3.52 -6.77 -3.35
N PRO A 24 -4.30 -7.75 -3.86
CA PRO A 24 -5.06 -7.55 -5.10
C PRO A 24 -6.15 -6.49 -4.97
N LYS A 25 -6.87 -6.46 -3.83
CA LYS A 25 -8.00 -5.54 -3.64
C LYS A 25 -7.58 -4.09 -3.39
N LEU A 26 -6.47 -3.86 -2.70
CA LEU A 26 -5.92 -2.52 -2.51
C LEU A 26 -5.41 -1.95 -3.84
N SER A 27 -4.88 -2.80 -4.71
CA SER A 27 -4.45 -2.43 -6.05
C SER A 27 -5.59 -2.08 -7.02
N LEU A 28 -6.86 -2.30 -6.66
CA LEU A 28 -8.00 -1.91 -7.51
C LEU A 28 -8.46 -0.48 -7.27
N ASP A 29 -8.43 -0.01 -6.01
CA ASP A 29 -8.89 1.33 -5.66
C ASP A 29 -7.91 2.05 -4.72
N PRO A 30 -6.89 2.73 -5.28
CA PRO A 30 -5.87 3.43 -4.51
C PRO A 30 -6.44 4.65 -3.79
N ARG A 31 -7.59 5.20 -4.22
CA ARG A 31 -8.22 6.39 -3.62
C ARG A 31 -8.58 6.18 -2.15
N ARG A 32 -8.70 4.93 -1.72
CA ARG A 32 -9.00 4.56 -0.34
C ARG A 32 -7.85 4.86 0.63
N PHE A 33 -6.62 4.96 0.12
CA PHE A 33 -5.44 5.16 0.96
C PHE A 33 -4.44 6.18 0.42
N ILE A 34 -4.37 6.40 -0.89
CA ILE A 34 -3.51 7.42 -1.51
C ILE A 34 -4.35 8.67 -1.78
N SER A 35 -3.96 9.79 -1.15
CA SER A 35 -4.53 11.10 -1.45
C SER A 35 -3.92 11.63 -2.76
N GLY A 36 -4.76 12.14 -3.66
CA GLY A 36 -4.32 12.72 -4.93
C GLY A 36 -5.00 12.13 -6.16
N PHE A 37 -5.62 10.96 -6.05
CA PHE A 37 -6.44 10.37 -7.11
C PHE A 37 -7.91 10.78 -6.96
N SER A 38 -8.53 11.23 -8.05
CA SER A 38 -9.97 11.50 -8.13
C SER A 38 -10.76 10.32 -8.69
N SER A 39 -10.15 9.53 -9.57
CA SER A 39 -10.75 8.32 -10.15
C SER A 39 -9.70 7.21 -10.26
N ALA A 40 -10.18 5.97 -10.33
CA ALA A 40 -9.40 4.79 -10.63
C ALA A 40 -10.31 3.80 -11.34
N GLU A 41 -9.94 3.40 -12.56
CA GLU A 41 -10.69 2.49 -13.42
C GLU A 41 -9.77 1.34 -13.85
N SER A 42 -10.23 0.10 -13.65
CA SER A 42 -9.54 -1.09 -14.16
C SER A 42 -9.86 -1.28 -15.63
N LEU A 43 -8.83 -1.26 -16.48
CA LEU A 43 -8.93 -1.49 -17.92
C LEU A 43 -8.76 -2.99 -18.25
N GLU A 44 -7.95 -3.69 -17.45
CA GLU A 44 -7.69 -5.13 -17.58
C GLU A 44 -7.42 -5.70 -16.19
N GLU A 45 -7.97 -6.87 -15.88
CA GLU A 45 -7.75 -7.56 -14.61
C GLU A 45 -7.56 -9.06 -14.84
N THR A 46 -6.43 -9.56 -14.34
CA THR A 46 -6.14 -10.98 -14.25
C THR A 46 -5.63 -11.31 -12.84
N PRO A 47 -5.56 -12.58 -12.43
CA PRO A 47 -5.04 -12.95 -11.11
C PRO A 47 -3.60 -12.49 -10.81
N ARG A 48 -2.83 -12.10 -11.83
CA ARG A 48 -1.42 -11.70 -11.70
C ARG A 48 -1.10 -10.31 -12.23
N TYR A 49 -2.08 -9.61 -12.79
CA TYR A 49 -1.86 -8.34 -13.47
C TYR A 49 -3.12 -7.49 -13.46
N ILE A 50 -2.97 -6.19 -13.21
CA ILE A 50 -4.03 -5.19 -13.36
C ILE A 50 -3.49 -4.07 -14.24
N LYS A 51 -4.25 -3.65 -15.25
CA LYS A 51 -4.04 -2.39 -15.95
C LYS A 51 -5.03 -1.37 -15.44
N ARG A 52 -4.57 -0.23 -14.93
CA ARG A 52 -5.41 0.76 -14.27
C ARG A 52 -5.21 2.14 -14.88
N LYS A 53 -6.31 2.85 -15.11
CA LYS A 53 -6.32 4.27 -15.47
C LYS A 53 -6.71 5.10 -14.27
N GLU A 54 -6.00 6.19 -14.03
CA GLU A 54 -6.20 7.07 -12.88
C GLU A 54 -6.24 8.52 -13.30
N ASP A 55 -7.16 9.28 -12.70
CA ASP A 55 -7.17 10.74 -12.82
C ASP A 55 -6.58 11.36 -11.54
N LEU A 56 -5.61 12.26 -11.72
CA LEU A 56 -5.00 13.04 -10.65
C LEU A 56 -5.83 14.30 -10.36
N ALA A 57 -6.28 14.44 -9.11
CA ALA A 57 -7.30 15.38 -8.68
C ALA A 57 -6.91 16.86 -8.84
N LYS A 58 -5.62 17.21 -8.91
CA LYS A 58 -5.15 18.60 -8.86
C LYS A 58 -4.81 19.21 -10.22
N ASN A 59 -4.81 18.42 -11.29
CA ASN A 59 -4.19 18.85 -12.55
C ASN A 59 -4.87 18.26 -13.79
N GLY A 60 -5.90 17.41 -13.63
CA GLY A 60 -6.54 16.73 -14.77
C GLY A 60 -5.59 15.80 -15.52
N LEU A 61 -4.43 15.49 -14.93
CA LEU A 61 -3.46 14.58 -15.50
C LEU A 61 -4.02 13.18 -15.37
N VAL A 62 -3.99 12.46 -16.48
CA VAL A 62 -4.38 11.05 -16.55
C VAL A 62 -3.11 10.23 -16.57
N GLN A 63 -3.06 9.18 -15.77
CA GLN A 63 -1.97 8.22 -15.74
C GLN A 63 -2.52 6.81 -16.01
N VAL A 64 -1.77 6.00 -16.75
CA VAL A 64 -2.01 4.57 -16.87
C VAL A 64 -0.92 3.80 -16.14
N GLU A 65 -1.32 2.84 -15.33
CA GLU A 65 -0.43 1.95 -14.59
C GLU A 65 -0.59 0.49 -15.02
N ASP A 66 0.55 -0.17 -15.21
CA ASP A 66 0.68 -1.61 -15.27
C ASP A 66 1.05 -2.14 -13.88
N ILE A 67 0.23 -3.01 -13.30
CA ILE A 67 0.38 -3.50 -11.93
C ILE A 67 0.61 -5.01 -11.96
N ASP A 68 1.83 -5.44 -11.67
CA ASP A 68 2.17 -6.86 -11.56
C ASP A 68 1.96 -7.36 -10.13
N LEU A 69 1.22 -8.46 -9.98
CA LEU A 69 0.89 -9.08 -8.68
C LEU A 69 1.69 -10.37 -8.49
N TYR A 70 2.54 -10.38 -7.46
CA TYR A 70 3.33 -11.54 -7.02
C TYR A 70 2.87 -11.95 -5.60
N PRO A 71 1.67 -12.54 -5.46
CA PRO A 71 1.16 -12.93 -4.16
C PRO A 71 2.04 -14.00 -3.50
N PRO A 72 2.18 -13.98 -2.16
CA PRO A 72 1.47 -13.10 -1.24
C PRO A 72 2.21 -11.79 -0.90
N THR A 73 3.43 -11.59 -1.41
CA THR A 73 4.38 -10.65 -0.80
C THR A 73 4.67 -9.41 -1.62
N LEU A 74 4.56 -9.41 -2.95
CA LEU A 74 5.07 -8.32 -3.78
C LEU A 74 4.01 -7.80 -4.77
N VAL A 75 3.94 -6.48 -4.92
CA VAL A 75 3.24 -5.78 -5.98
C VAL A 75 4.18 -4.77 -6.63
N ILE A 76 4.17 -4.69 -7.96
CA ILE A 76 4.95 -3.72 -8.73
C ILE A 76 3.98 -2.85 -9.53
N PHE A 77 4.01 -1.54 -9.30
CA PHE A 77 3.24 -0.54 -10.04
C PHE A 77 4.19 0.15 -11.02
N LYS A 78 3.82 0.21 -12.30
CA LYS A 78 4.59 0.85 -13.36
C LYS A 78 3.71 1.87 -14.04
N ALA A 79 3.97 3.14 -13.79
CA ALA A 79 3.31 4.25 -14.45
C ALA A 79 3.84 4.47 -15.86
N ASP A 80 2.99 4.87 -16.79
CA ASP A 80 3.37 5.37 -18.12
C ASP A 80 4.26 6.62 -18.06
N THR A 81 4.23 7.35 -16.94
CA THR A 81 5.15 8.45 -16.61
C THR A 81 6.59 8.00 -16.36
N GLY A 82 6.84 6.68 -16.31
CA GLY A 82 8.15 6.09 -16.04
C GLY A 82 8.44 5.86 -14.55
N THR A 83 7.50 6.20 -13.67
CA THR A 83 7.60 5.91 -12.23
C THR A 83 7.36 4.43 -11.98
N VAL A 84 8.22 3.81 -11.17
CA VAL A 84 8.02 2.43 -10.69
C VAL A 84 7.94 2.44 -9.17
N VAL A 85 6.91 1.80 -8.63
CA VAL A 85 6.74 1.61 -7.18
C VAL A 85 6.66 0.12 -6.89
N THR A 86 7.39 -0.36 -5.89
CA THR A 86 7.23 -1.73 -5.40
C THR A 86 6.73 -1.72 -3.98
N SER A 87 5.73 -2.56 -3.68
CA SER A 87 5.24 -2.83 -2.34
C SER A 87 5.59 -4.25 -1.94
N LEU A 88 6.38 -4.43 -0.89
CA LEU A 88 6.85 -5.73 -0.41
C LEU A 88 6.41 -5.95 1.04
N ILE A 89 5.78 -7.09 1.30
CA ILE A 89 5.41 -7.57 2.64
C ILE A 89 6.44 -8.63 3.07
N LEU A 90 7.08 -8.40 4.21
CA LEU A 90 8.00 -9.34 4.86
C LEU A 90 7.42 -9.76 6.21
N GLU A 91 7.61 -11.02 6.59
CA GLU A 91 7.25 -11.54 7.91
C GLU A 91 8.51 -12.13 8.58
N THR A 92 8.78 -11.77 9.84
CA THR A 92 9.91 -12.32 10.60
C THR A 92 9.55 -13.69 11.16
N ALA A 93 10.57 -14.42 11.64
CA ALA A 93 10.35 -15.67 12.37
C ALA A 93 9.51 -15.49 13.64
N ALA A 94 9.45 -14.28 14.21
CA ALA A 94 8.61 -13.94 15.35
C ALA A 94 7.16 -13.59 14.97
N GLY A 95 6.85 -13.48 13.68
CA GLY A 95 5.54 -13.08 13.16
C GLY A 95 5.36 -11.58 12.98
N ASP A 96 6.42 -10.77 13.16
CA ASP A 96 6.37 -9.33 12.89
C ASP A 96 6.28 -9.09 11.39
N ARG A 97 5.44 -8.14 10.98
CA ARG A 97 5.22 -7.84 9.56
C ARG A 97 5.74 -6.46 9.19
N PHE A 98 6.44 -6.39 8.07
CA PHE A 98 6.99 -5.17 7.51
C PHE A 98 6.40 -4.92 6.14
N LEU A 99 5.99 -3.69 5.89
CA LEU A 99 5.55 -3.22 4.58
C LEU A 99 6.57 -2.21 4.07
N THR A 100 7.25 -2.55 2.99
CA THR A 100 8.29 -1.71 2.37
C THR A 100 7.80 -1.17 1.05
N PHE A 101 8.01 0.13 0.83
CA PHE A 101 7.82 0.77 -0.46
C PHE A 101 9.17 1.19 -1.05
N THR A 102 9.39 0.92 -2.33
CA THR A 102 10.55 1.41 -3.08
C THR A 102 10.03 2.20 -4.27
N PHE A 103 10.64 3.36 -4.52
CA PHE A 103 10.28 4.26 -5.61
C PHE A 103 11.48 4.43 -6.52
N ASP A 104 11.29 4.14 -7.80
CA ASP A 104 12.17 4.55 -8.88
C ASP A 104 11.44 5.63 -9.68
N MET A 105 11.79 6.88 -9.42
CA MET A 105 11.25 8.05 -10.13
C MET A 105 12.27 8.42 -11.20
N LYS A 106 12.06 7.94 -12.44
CA LYS A 106 12.86 8.41 -13.57
C LYS A 106 12.61 9.90 -13.76
N GLU A 107 13.65 10.72 -13.58
CA GLU A 107 13.56 12.17 -13.70
C GLU A 107 13.04 12.56 -15.10
N MET A 108 11.83 13.11 -15.17
CA MET A 108 11.46 13.97 -16.30
C MET A 108 12.22 15.30 -16.14
N SER A 109 13.42 15.35 -16.73
CA SER A 109 14.31 16.51 -16.96
C SER A 109 15.24 16.99 -15.81
N SER A 110 16.53 16.68 -15.98
CA SER A 110 17.77 17.47 -15.86
C SER A 110 17.99 18.57 -14.80
N VAL A 111 17.21 18.71 -13.73
CA VAL A 111 17.52 19.70 -12.68
C VAL A 111 17.53 19.04 -11.31
N ALA A 112 18.72 18.93 -10.72
CA ALA A 112 18.94 18.35 -9.39
C ALA A 112 18.09 18.99 -8.28
N GLU A 113 17.64 20.24 -8.47
CA GLU A 113 16.75 20.96 -7.54
C GLU A 113 15.36 20.31 -7.42
N ASN A 114 14.89 19.56 -8.42
CA ASN A 114 13.58 18.88 -8.37
C ASN A 114 13.62 17.53 -7.62
N ARG A 115 14.81 16.97 -7.37
CA ARG A 115 14.94 15.64 -6.77
C ARG A 115 14.63 15.62 -5.28
N GLU A 116 15.07 16.65 -4.54
CA GLU A 116 14.77 16.77 -3.11
C GLU A 116 13.29 17.01 -2.88
N GLU A 117 12.68 17.91 -3.66
CA GLU A 117 11.24 18.18 -3.60
C GLU A 117 10.41 16.94 -3.98
N GLY A 118 10.81 16.22 -5.03
CA GLY A 118 10.18 14.96 -5.42
C GLY A 118 10.27 13.89 -4.32
N THR A 119 11.42 13.81 -3.64
CA THR A 119 11.63 12.90 -2.51
C THR A 119 10.74 13.26 -1.32
N ILE A 120 10.61 14.54 -0.99
CA ILE A 120 9.73 15.03 0.10
C ILE A 120 8.26 14.70 -0.21
N LYS A 121 7.82 14.95 -1.45
CA LYS A 121 6.46 14.63 -1.90
C LYS A 121 6.18 13.13 -1.84
N ALA A 122 7.11 12.30 -2.30
CA ALA A 122 6.98 10.85 -2.25
C ALA A 122 6.89 10.34 -0.80
N LYS A 123 7.77 10.83 0.11
CA LYS A 123 7.71 10.49 1.54
C LYS A 123 6.36 10.86 2.16
N ALA A 124 5.88 12.08 1.92
CA ALA A 124 4.59 12.52 2.44
C ALA A 124 3.42 11.66 1.93
N ALA A 125 3.44 11.28 0.65
CA ALA A 125 2.44 10.39 0.06
C ALA A 125 2.46 9.00 0.71
N VAL A 126 3.64 8.42 0.94
CA VAL A 126 3.81 7.14 1.62
C VAL A 126 3.30 7.20 3.05
N GLU A 127 3.71 8.22 3.82
CA GLU A 127 3.27 8.37 5.21
C GLU A 127 1.75 8.54 5.32
N GLY A 128 1.14 9.33 4.45
CA GLY A 128 -0.31 9.47 4.37
C GLY A 128 -0.99 8.14 4.04
N SER A 129 -0.46 7.41 3.07
CA SER A 129 -0.98 6.11 2.65
C SER A 129 -0.89 5.07 3.76
N MET A 130 0.23 5.03 4.47
CA MET A 130 0.42 4.12 5.60
C MET A 130 -0.54 4.41 6.75
N LYS A 131 -0.75 5.69 7.10
CA LYS A 131 -1.73 6.06 8.11
C LYS A 131 -3.14 5.62 7.72
N ALA A 132 -3.53 5.80 6.46
CA ALA A 132 -4.83 5.38 5.96
C ALA A 132 -4.99 3.84 5.97
N ILE A 133 -3.98 3.10 5.50
CA ILE A 133 -3.96 1.64 5.51
C ILE A 133 -4.06 1.11 6.95
N LEU A 134 -3.26 1.62 7.88
CA LEU A 134 -3.30 1.21 9.29
C LEU A 134 -4.67 1.49 9.91
N HIS A 135 -5.23 2.68 9.70
CA HIS A 135 -6.57 3.01 10.17
C HIS A 135 -7.65 2.10 9.56
N MET A 136 -7.53 1.75 8.27
CA MET A 136 -8.44 0.78 7.63
C MET A 136 -8.29 -0.62 8.24
N PHE A 137 -7.07 -1.01 8.63
CA PHE A 137 -6.76 -2.32 9.20
C PHE A 137 -7.40 -2.46 10.58
N GLU A 138 -7.17 -1.47 11.44
CA GLU A 138 -7.73 -1.38 12.79
C GLU A 138 -9.26 -1.42 12.78
N ASN A 139 -9.87 -0.82 11.76
CA ASN A 139 -11.33 -0.80 11.58
C ASN A 139 -11.89 -2.01 10.81
N GLY A 140 -11.06 -3.00 10.45
CA GLY A 140 -11.49 -4.20 9.71
C GLY A 140 -11.99 -3.92 8.28
N LYS A 141 -11.61 -2.78 7.68
CA LYS A 141 -12.02 -2.35 6.33
C LYS A 141 -11.07 -2.81 5.21
N LEU A 142 -10.07 -3.61 5.57
CA LEU A 142 -8.99 -4.09 4.71
C LEU A 142 -9.23 -5.52 4.17
N ASN A 143 -10.51 -5.94 4.13
CA ASN A 143 -10.96 -7.31 3.82
C ASN A 143 -11.56 -7.47 2.42
#